data_AF-A0A914EIV7-F1
#
_entry.id   AF-A0A914EIV7-F1
#
_cell.length_a   1.000
_cell.length_b   1.000
_cell.length_c   1.000
_cell.angle_alpha   90.00
_cell.angle_beta   90.00
_cell.angle_gamma   90.00
#
_symmetry.space_group_name_H-M   'P 1'
#
loop_
_entity.id
_entity.type
_entity.pdbx_description
1 polymer ?
#
loop_
_entity_poly.entity_id
_entity_poly.type
_entity_poly.pdbx_seq_one_letter_code
_entity_poly.pdbx_strand_id
1 'polypeptide(L)'
;MFLPSLPSNKLAAIDVLGFGSNLKVFMVYDKPFWSDPNVIVPLYVEDCAQKSLLAEYIHVVEHSSWNNNVLVIWFVGKGPEIIGQLNDDKLNYEITSLFQNSLQDFSIPRAQKVIR
;
A
#
# COMPACT_ATOMS: atom_id res chain seq x y z
N MET A 1 26.27 -16.84 -4.70
CA MET A 1 27.32 -17.34 -3.78
C MET A 1 28.64 -16.71 -4.22
N PHE A 2 29.37 -16.06 -3.31
CA PHE A 2 30.65 -15.42 -3.66
C PHE A 2 31.79 -16.45 -3.64
N LEU A 3 32.70 -16.34 -4.61
CA LEU A 3 33.93 -17.13 -4.70
C LEU A 3 35.12 -16.17 -4.90
N PRO A 4 36.01 -16.01 -3.90
CA PRO A 4 35.97 -16.64 -2.57
C PRO A 4 34.83 -16.10 -1.67
N SER A 5 34.58 -16.80 -0.56
CA SER A 5 33.61 -16.37 0.47
C SER A 5 33.93 -14.97 1.00
N LEU A 6 32.90 -14.23 1.37
CA LEU A 6 33.06 -12.92 1.98
C LEU A 6 33.76 -13.02 3.35
N PRO A 7 34.66 -12.08 3.69
CA PRO A 7 35.24 -11.99 5.03
C PRO A 7 34.17 -11.81 6.12
N SER A 8 34.47 -12.30 7.34
CA SER A 8 33.54 -12.32 8.48
C SER A 8 32.98 -10.94 8.86
N ASN A 9 33.79 -9.89 8.76
CA ASN A 9 33.34 -8.52 9.03
C ASN A 9 32.28 -8.03 8.03
N LYS A 10 32.31 -8.49 6.77
CA LYS A 10 31.29 -8.15 5.77
C LYS A 10 30.00 -8.94 5.99
N LEU A 11 30.10 -10.20 6.39
CA LEU A 11 28.93 -11.01 6.76
C LEU A 11 28.23 -10.43 7.99
N ALA A 12 28.99 -10.11 9.04
CA ALA A 12 28.44 -9.45 10.23
C ALA A 12 27.75 -8.12 9.89
N ALA A 13 28.32 -7.33 8.97
CA ALA A 13 27.68 -6.11 8.50
C ALA A 13 26.37 -6.38 7.76
N ILE A 14 26.31 -7.41 6.91
CA ILE A 14 25.08 -7.81 6.20
C ILE A 14 23.99 -8.23 7.21
N ASP A 15 24.35 -9.01 8.24
CA ASP A 15 23.39 -9.54 9.20
C ASP A 15 22.78 -8.46 10.10
N VAL A 16 23.52 -7.38 10.39
CA VAL A 16 23.03 -6.27 11.22
C VAL A 16 22.40 -5.13 10.42
N LEU A 17 22.67 -5.06 9.11
CA LEU A 17 22.05 -4.07 8.23
C LEU A 17 20.58 -4.43 8.03
N GLY A 18 19.69 -3.64 8.64
CA GLY A 18 18.25 -3.78 8.41
C GLY A 18 17.92 -3.53 6.94
N PHE A 19 17.14 -4.44 6.34
CA PHE A 19 16.60 -4.28 5.01
C PHE A 19 15.09 -4.07 5.10
N GLY A 20 14.63 -2.86 4.81
CA GLY A 20 13.21 -2.52 4.81
C GLY A 20 12.49 -3.04 3.57
N SER A 21 11.16 -3.00 3.61
CA SER A 21 10.31 -3.28 2.46
C SER A 21 9.29 -2.16 2.28
N ASN A 22 9.08 -1.77 1.03
CA ASN A 22 8.10 -0.78 0.62
C ASN A 22 7.46 -1.26 -0.69
N LEU A 23 6.14 -1.11 -0.81
CA LEU A 23 5.38 -1.57 -1.96
C LEU A 23 4.42 -0.48 -2.43
N LYS A 24 4.33 -0.30 -3.75
CA LYS A 24 3.27 0.49 -4.38
C LYS A 24 2.21 -0.42 -4.94
N VAL A 25 0.96 -0.13 -4.62
CA VAL A 25 -0.20 -0.74 -5.29
C VAL A 25 -0.88 0.34 -6.12
N PHE A 26 -1.06 0.05 -7.41
CA PHE A 26 -1.76 0.93 -8.34
C PHE A 26 -3.19 0.42 -8.53
N MET A 27 -4.16 1.26 -8.20
CA MET A 27 -5.58 1.02 -8.33
C MET A 27 -6.09 1.79 -9.56
N VAL A 28 -6.48 1.08 -10.62
CA VAL A 28 -6.91 1.66 -11.90
C VAL A 28 -8.44 1.75 -11.95
N TYR A 29 -8.96 2.94 -12.22
CA TYR A 29 -10.41 3.22 -12.27
C TYR A 29 -10.86 3.70 -13.66
N ASP A 30 -12.15 3.61 -13.96
CA ASP A 30 -12.73 4.23 -15.16
C ASP A 30 -12.74 5.76 -15.12
N LYS A 31 -12.99 6.29 -13.92
CA LYS A 31 -13.05 7.72 -13.62
C LYS A 31 -12.52 7.93 -12.20
N PRO A 32 -11.76 9.01 -11.95
CA PRO A 32 -11.36 9.36 -10.60
C PRO A 32 -12.60 9.65 -9.76
N PHE A 33 -12.63 9.10 -8.54
CA PHE A 33 -13.62 9.46 -7.51
C PHE A 33 -13.07 10.53 -6.54
N TRP A 34 -11.79 10.88 -6.68
CA TRP A 34 -11.09 11.87 -5.88
C TRP A 34 -10.97 13.22 -6.61
N SER A 35 -10.70 14.30 -5.86
CA SER A 35 -10.45 15.65 -6.38
C SER A 35 -8.96 16.07 -6.27
N ASP A 36 -8.51 16.97 -7.15
CA ASP A 36 -7.10 17.33 -7.39
C ASP A 36 -6.66 18.59 -6.58
N PRO A 37 -5.40 18.70 -6.07
CA PRO A 37 -4.42 17.65 -5.77
C PRO A 37 -4.37 17.37 -4.26
N ASN A 38 -5.13 16.38 -3.79
CA ASN A 38 -5.06 15.96 -2.39
C ASN A 38 -4.27 14.64 -2.28
N VAL A 39 -3.07 14.77 -1.74
CA VAL A 39 -2.39 13.64 -1.08
C VAL A 39 -3.23 13.26 0.13
N ILE A 40 -3.65 12.00 0.20
CA ILE A 40 -4.42 11.48 1.33
C ILE A 40 -3.46 10.72 2.24
N VAL A 41 -3.34 11.19 3.48
CA VAL A 41 -2.61 10.50 4.54
C VAL A 41 -3.64 9.90 5.50
N PRO A 42 -3.75 8.56 5.59
CA PRO A 42 -4.66 7.95 6.55
C PRO A 42 -4.16 8.21 7.97
N LEU A 43 -5.06 8.64 8.85
CA LEU A 43 -4.81 8.73 10.27
C LEU A 43 -5.40 7.49 10.94
N TYR A 44 -4.53 6.64 11.46
CA TYR A 44 -4.94 5.52 12.30
C TYR A 44 -5.23 6.04 13.72
N VAL A 45 -6.45 5.84 14.20
CA VAL A 45 -6.89 6.22 15.55
C VAL A 45 -7.42 4.96 16.23
N GLU A 46 -6.73 4.52 17.28
CA GLU A 46 -6.94 3.22 17.96
C GLU A 46 -8.39 2.99 18.44
N ASP A 47 -9.13 4.07 18.71
CA ASP A 47 -10.48 4.03 19.30
C ASP A 47 -11.62 4.51 18.38
N CYS A 48 -11.34 4.86 17.11
CA CYS A 48 -12.35 5.50 16.24
C CYS A 48 -12.88 4.67 15.07
N ALA A 49 -12.35 3.48 14.76
CA ALA A 49 -12.84 2.72 13.61
C ALA A 49 -12.65 1.21 13.69
N GLN A 50 -13.47 0.49 12.92
CA GLN A 50 -13.32 -0.92 12.60
C GLN A 50 -11.86 -1.19 12.15
N LYS A 51 -11.14 -2.04 12.90
CA LYS A 51 -9.73 -2.34 12.64
C LYS A 51 -9.55 -2.88 11.22
N SER A 52 -9.09 -2.03 10.31
CA SER A 52 -8.55 -2.47 9.02
C SER A 52 -7.06 -2.75 9.20
N LEU A 53 -6.66 -4.01 9.04
CA LEU A 53 -5.26 -4.42 9.10
C LEU A 53 -4.42 -3.71 8.04
N LEU A 54 -5.00 -3.34 6.89
CA LEU A 54 -4.27 -2.66 5.82
C LEU A 54 -4.03 -1.19 6.12
N ALA A 55 -4.97 -0.52 6.80
CA ALA A 55 -4.88 0.91 7.10
C ALA A 55 -3.64 1.27 7.93
N GLU A 56 -3.22 0.38 8.84
CA GLU A 56 -2.00 0.55 9.66
C GLU A 56 -0.73 0.69 8.81
N TYR A 57 -0.71 0.08 7.62
CA TYR A 57 0.48 0.01 6.77
C TYR A 57 0.43 0.97 5.58
N ILE A 58 -0.67 1.69 5.36
CA ILE A 58 -0.74 2.70 4.30
C ILE A 58 -0.01 3.96 4.78
N HIS A 59 1.06 4.32 4.09
CA HIS A 59 1.80 5.55 4.37
C HIS A 59 1.17 6.76 3.69
N VAL A 60 0.85 6.62 2.41
CA VAL A 60 0.29 7.70 1.60
C VAL A 60 -0.51 7.14 0.44
N VAL A 61 -1.59 7.83 0.09
CA VAL A 61 -2.36 7.62 -1.13
C VAL A 61 -2.26 8.88 -1.97
N GLU A 62 -1.79 8.73 -3.20
CA GLU A 62 -1.64 9.81 -4.17
C GLU A 62 -2.26 9.40 -5.50
N HIS A 63 -2.60 10.35 -6.35
CA HIS A 63 -2.90 10.03 -7.74
C HIS A 63 -1.60 9.88 -8.54
N SER A 64 -1.70 9.19 -9.67
CA SER A 64 -0.57 9.05 -10.58
C SER A 64 -0.39 10.30 -11.44
N SER A 65 0.84 10.83 -11.49
CA SER A 65 1.21 11.98 -12.32
C SER A 65 1.11 11.75 -13.83
N TRP A 66 1.06 10.49 -14.26
CA TRP A 66 0.98 10.11 -15.68
C TRP A 66 -0.41 9.61 -16.09
N ASN A 67 -1.32 9.35 -15.14
CA ASN A 67 -2.68 8.93 -15.44
C ASN A 67 -3.65 9.27 -14.29
N ASN A 68 -4.55 10.22 -14.54
CA ASN A 68 -5.53 10.71 -13.56
C ASN A 68 -6.54 9.67 -13.09
N ASN A 69 -6.58 8.50 -13.73
CA ASN A 69 -7.46 7.39 -13.36
C ASN A 69 -6.80 6.38 -12.41
N VAL A 70 -5.56 6.64 -11.97
CA VAL A 70 -4.79 5.70 -11.14
C VAL A 70 -4.51 6.32 -9.78
N LEU A 71 -4.90 5.62 -8.72
CA LEU A 71 -4.39 5.87 -7.37
C LEU A 71 -3.18 4.99 -7.09
N VAL A 72 -2.18 5.58 -6.46
CA VAL A 72 -0.97 4.91 -5.97
C VAL A 72 -1.05 4.89 -4.46
N ILE A 73 -1.04 3.68 -3.90
CA ILE A 73 -1.06 3.45 -2.46
C ILE A 73 0.30 2.90 -2.05
N TRP A 74 0.95 3.61 -1.14
CA TRP A 74 2.25 3.22 -0.60
C TRP A 74 2.08 2.44 0.68
N PHE A 75 2.63 1.23 0.71
CA PHE A 75 2.64 0.36 1.86
C PHE A 75 4.03 0.24 2.45
N VAL A 76 4.11 0.35 3.78
CA VAL A 76 5.36 0.31 4.56
C VAL A 76 5.31 -0.77 5.63
N GLY A 77 6.45 -1.03 6.27
CA GLY A 77 6.53 -1.99 7.37
C GLY A 77 6.17 -3.40 6.91
N LYS A 78 5.17 -4.02 7.54
CA LYS A 78 4.69 -5.36 7.18
C LYS A 78 3.70 -5.35 6.01
N GLY A 79 3.27 -4.17 5.55
CA GLY A 79 2.32 -4.03 4.44
C GLY A 79 2.67 -4.85 3.20
N PRO A 80 3.92 -4.78 2.67
CA PRO A 80 4.33 -5.58 1.51
C PRO A 80 4.19 -7.10 1.71
N GLU A 81 4.51 -7.61 2.90
CA GLU A 81 4.38 -9.05 3.22
C GLU A 81 2.90 -9.47 3.26
N ILE A 82 2.07 -8.70 3.96
CA ILE A 82 0.62 -8.93 4.08
C ILE A 82 -0.04 -8.89 2.70
N ILE A 83 0.27 -7.86 1.91
CA ILE A 83 -0.27 -7.72 0.55
C ILE A 83 0.16 -8.88 -0.33
N GLY A 84 1.41 -9.32 -0.24
CA GLY A 84 1.92 -10.47 -0.99
C GLY A 84 1.13 -11.76 -0.78
N GLN A 85 0.42 -11.90 0.35
CA GLN A 85 -0.43 -13.06 0.66
C GLN A 85 -1.87 -12.92 0.15
N LEU A 86 -2.32 -11.71 -0.19
CA LEU A 86 -3.67 -11.47 -0.69
C LEU A 86 -3.73 -11.68 -2.21
N ASN A 87 -4.86 -12.16 -2.73
CA ASN A 87 -5.15 -12.08 -4.16
C ASN A 87 -5.66 -10.68 -4.53
N ASP A 88 -5.62 -10.34 -5.83
CA ASP A 88 -5.97 -9.00 -6.31
C ASP A 88 -7.42 -8.64 -6.00
N ASP A 89 -8.36 -9.58 -6.11
CA ASP A 89 -9.78 -9.34 -5.83
C ASP A 89 -10.04 -8.99 -4.36
N LYS A 90 -9.41 -9.72 -3.44
CA LYS A 90 -9.51 -9.49 -2.00
C LYS A 90 -8.82 -8.18 -1.63
N LEU A 91 -7.64 -7.91 -2.18
CA LEU A 91 -6.93 -6.65 -1.98
C LEU A 91 -7.78 -5.45 -2.44
N ASN A 92 -8.37 -5.56 -3.63
CA ASN A 92 -9.27 -4.54 -4.19
C ASN A 92 -10.49 -4.31 -3.29
N TYR A 93 -11.11 -5.39 -2.82
CA TYR A 93 -12.23 -5.32 -1.88
C TYR A 93 -11.86 -4.61 -0.59
N GLU A 94 -10.78 -5.02 0.09
CA GLU A 94 -10.36 -4.44 1.38
C GLU A 94 -9.99 -2.95 1.25
N ILE A 95 -9.27 -2.57 0.20
CA ILE A 95 -8.92 -1.16 -0.07
C ILE A 95 -10.18 -0.35 -0.37
N THR A 96 -11.09 -0.87 -1.19
CA THR A 96 -12.34 -0.17 -1.53
C THR A 96 -13.20 0.01 -0.28
N SER A 97 -13.36 -1.03 0.54
CA SER A 97 -14.10 -0.95 1.80
C SER A 97 -13.45 0.02 2.77
N LEU A 98 -12.12 0.09 2.82
CA LEU A 98 -11.41 1.10 3.60
C LEU A 98 -11.78 2.51 3.14
N PHE A 99 -11.72 2.81 1.84
CA PHE A 99 -12.10 4.13 1.33
C PHE A 99 -13.56 4.47 1.59
N GLN A 100 -14.48 3.52 1.35
CA GLN A 100 -15.91 3.73 1.59
C GLN A 100 -16.20 4.05 3.06
N ASN A 101 -15.58 3.31 3.99
CA ASN A 101 -15.76 3.52 5.41
C ASN A 101 -15.08 4.81 5.90
N SER A 102 -13.86 5.11 5.42
CA SER A 102 -13.11 6.30 5.83
C SER A 102 -13.71 7.60 5.29
N LEU A 103 -14.23 7.59 4.06
CA LEU A 103 -14.84 8.76 3.41
C LEU A 103 -16.36 8.84 3.63
N GLN A 104 -16.96 7.83 4.28
CA GLN A 104 -18.41 7.70 4.44
C GLN A 104 -19.17 7.79 3.10
N ASP A 105 -18.56 7.26 2.04
CA ASP A 105 -19.08 7.27 0.68
C ASP A 105 -19.05 5.86 0.08
N PHE A 106 -20.19 5.19 0.16
CA PHE A 106 -20.37 3.83 -0.39
C PHE A 106 -20.57 3.81 -1.91
N SER A 107 -20.60 4.97 -2.59
CA SER A 107 -20.65 5.05 -4.05
C SER A 107 -19.29 4.83 -4.71
N ILE A 108 -18.20 4.89 -3.93
CA ILE A 108 -16.83 4.65 -4.42
C ILE A 108 -16.76 3.25 -5.05
N PRO A 109 -16.38 3.15 -6.33
CA PRO A 109 -16.34 1.88 -7.05
C PRO A 109 -15.10 1.06 -6.66
N ARG A 110 -15.15 -0.25 -6.95
CA ARG A 110 -13.92 -1.06 -6.99
C ARG A 110 -13.04 -0.64 -8.16
N ALA A 111 -11.73 -0.79 -8.01
CA ALA A 111 -10.81 -0.61 -9.13
C ALA A 111 -11.10 -1.66 -10.21
N GLN A 112 -10.97 -1.28 -11.48
CA GLN A 112 -11.03 -2.24 -12.58
C GLN A 112 -9.82 -3.17 -12.61
N LYS A 113 -8.67 -2.66 -12.16
CA LYS A 113 -7.41 -3.39 -12.17
C LYS A 113 -6.56 -2.98 -10.99
N VAL A 114 -5.91 -3.97 -10.38
CA VAL A 114 -4.88 -3.80 -9.37
C VAL A 114 -3.53 -4.17 -9.99
N ILE A 115 -2.50 -3.38 -9.72
CA ILE A 115 -1.11 -3.66 -10.15
C ILE A 115 -0.21 -3.50 -8.93
N ARG A 116 0.68 -4.45 -8.71
CA ARG A 116 1.60 -4.51 -7.55
C ARG A 116 2.90 -5.17 -7.96
#